data_AF-A0A6J1QJW5-F1
#
_entry.id   AF-A0A6J1QJW5-F1
#
_cell.length_a   1.000
_cell.length_b   1.000
_cell.length_c   1.000
_cell.angle_alpha   90.00
_cell.angle_beta   90.00
_cell.angle_gamma   90.00
#
_symmetry.space_group_name_H-M   'P 1'
#
loop_
_entity.id
_entity.type
_entity.pdbx_description
1 polymer ?
#
loop_
_entity_poly.entity_id
_entity_poly.type
_entity_poly.pdbx_seq_one_letter_code
_entity_poly.pdbx_strand_id
1 'polypeptide(L)'
;MDFFDTRYFKINKFFLSFTGLWPHQKPFMKLLTRSFAIFGFTTMLVPQIAYILRQADDLDNTFELMPLLTGTVICITRIISITRNSGMLKVLLQHMQDDWNNLLSDEETQILMFYAEKSRKLTLAYSICICGFIFCFASLPLAGPILDIISPLNETRPRKLPQLADFIVLDQEKHYYTLLLILYLDYILCVSVVIATDTLYVFLVEHICGMYDILW
;
A
#
# COMPACT_ATOMS: atom_id res chain seq x y z
N MET A 1 -5.51 -19.61 -21.05
CA MET A 1 -5.93 -18.38 -20.34
C MET A 1 -4.76 -17.97 -19.47
N ASP A 2 -4.36 -16.69 -19.46
CA ASP A 2 -3.17 -16.27 -18.69
C ASP A 2 -3.42 -16.50 -17.19
N PHE A 3 -2.53 -17.22 -16.50
CA PHE A 3 -2.67 -17.58 -15.09
C PHE A 3 -2.90 -16.33 -14.22
N PHE A 4 -2.27 -15.22 -14.58
CA PHE A 4 -2.40 -13.95 -13.86
C PHE A 4 -3.76 -13.26 -14.02
N ASP A 5 -4.56 -13.64 -15.01
CA ASP A 5 -5.92 -13.14 -15.23
C ASP A 5 -6.99 -14.00 -14.55
N THR A 6 -6.58 -15.12 -13.94
CA THR A 6 -7.48 -15.95 -13.14
C THR A 6 -7.94 -15.22 -11.88
N ARG A 7 -9.06 -15.67 -11.32
CA ARG A 7 -9.61 -15.13 -10.06
C ARG A 7 -8.63 -15.20 -8.89
N TYR A 8 -7.62 -16.06 -8.92
CA TYR A 8 -6.66 -16.26 -7.83
C TYR A 8 -5.69 -15.09 -7.70
N PHE A 9 -5.14 -14.62 -8.82
CA PHE A 9 -4.08 -13.61 -8.84
C PHE A 9 -4.57 -12.19 -9.22
N LYS A 10 -5.78 -12.06 -9.77
CA LYS A 10 -6.31 -10.78 -10.28
C LYS A 10 -6.24 -9.61 -9.28
N ILE A 11 -6.47 -9.86 -7.99
CA ILE A 11 -6.39 -8.83 -6.95
C ILE A 11 -4.94 -8.37 -6.76
N ASN A 12 -3.99 -9.31 -6.66
CA ASN A 12 -2.57 -9.00 -6.56
C ASN A 12 -2.06 -8.24 -7.79
N LYS A 13 -2.45 -8.70 -8.99
CA LYS A 13 -2.13 -8.03 -10.26
C LYS A 13 -2.65 -6.60 -10.29
N PHE A 14 -3.86 -6.36 -9.77
CA PHE A 14 -4.45 -5.02 -9.70
C PHE A 14 -3.60 -4.08 -8.84
N PHE A 15 -3.28 -4.45 -7.60
CA PHE A 15 -2.48 -3.60 -6.70
C PHE A 15 -1.04 -3.40 -7.22
N LEU A 16 -0.40 -4.44 -7.76
CA LEU A 16 0.92 -4.34 -8.38
C LEU A 16 0.92 -3.42 -9.61
N SER A 17 -0.14 -3.43 -10.40
CA SER A 17 -0.28 -2.57 -11.59
C SER A 17 -0.57 -1.12 -11.21
N PHE A 18 -1.42 -0.91 -10.20
CA PHE A 18 -1.75 0.41 -9.67
C PHE A 18 -0.50 1.13 -9.12
N THR A 19 0.37 0.38 -8.45
CA THR A 19 1.62 0.90 -7.86
C THR A 19 2.80 0.96 -8.83
N GLY A 20 2.66 0.47 -10.08
CA GLY A 20 3.77 0.43 -11.04
C GLY A 20 4.85 -0.60 -10.74
N LEU A 21 4.52 -1.59 -9.92
CA LEU A 21 5.41 -2.68 -9.53
C LEU A 21 5.24 -3.92 -10.43
N TRP A 22 4.14 -4.00 -11.18
CA TRP A 22 3.90 -5.10 -12.09
C TRP A 22 4.97 -5.19 -13.20
N PRO A 23 5.70 -6.32 -13.31
CA PRO A 23 6.84 -6.43 -14.22
C PRO A 23 6.44 -6.42 -15.70
N HIS A 24 5.25 -6.93 -16.05
CA HIS A 24 4.75 -6.99 -17.43
C HIS A 24 3.96 -5.74 -17.85
N GLN A 25 4.01 -4.66 -17.07
CA GLN A 25 3.33 -3.40 -17.37
C GLN A 25 4.03 -2.62 -18.49
N LYS A 26 3.27 -1.85 -19.28
CA LYS A 26 3.81 -0.95 -20.31
C LYS A 26 4.83 0.02 -19.68
N PRO A 27 5.99 0.28 -20.33
CA PRO A 27 7.06 1.09 -19.76
C PRO A 27 6.61 2.52 -19.42
N PHE A 28 5.74 3.11 -20.26
CA PHE A 28 5.15 4.43 -20.00
C PHE A 28 4.30 4.45 -18.72
N MET A 29 3.41 3.47 -18.55
CA MET A 29 2.55 3.39 -17.36
C MET A 29 3.38 3.17 -16.11
N LYS A 30 4.38 2.30 -16.19
CA LYS A 30 5.32 2.02 -15.10
C LYS A 30 6.10 3.27 -14.68
N LEU A 31 6.57 4.07 -15.65
CA LEU A 31 7.25 5.34 -15.38
C LEU A 31 6.30 6.35 -14.72
N LEU A 32 5.07 6.47 -15.23
CA LEU A 32 4.07 7.39 -14.73
C LEU A 32 3.70 7.10 -13.27
N THR A 33 3.31 5.86 -12.96
CA THR A 33 2.90 5.46 -11.60
C THR A 33 4.05 5.57 -10.61
N ARG A 34 5.29 5.28 -11.02
CA ARG A 34 6.48 5.45 -10.16
C ARG A 34 6.81 6.91 -9.92
N SER A 35 6.70 7.75 -10.93
CA SER A 35 6.95 9.19 -10.78
C SER A 35 5.91 9.81 -9.84
N PHE A 36 4.64 9.41 -9.98
CA PHE A 36 3.58 9.80 -9.06
C PHE A 36 3.86 9.32 -7.63
N ALA A 37 4.32 8.08 -7.47
CA ALA A 37 4.65 7.54 -6.15
C ALA A 37 5.82 8.29 -5.48
N ILE A 38 6.91 8.54 -6.21
CA ILE A 38 8.06 9.30 -5.71
C ILE A 38 7.63 10.71 -5.30
N PHE A 39 6.79 11.36 -6.11
CA PHE A 39 6.24 12.68 -5.79
C PHE A 39 5.43 12.64 -4.49
N GLY A 40 4.47 11.71 -4.37
CA GLY A 40 3.64 11.52 -3.17
C GLY A 40 4.48 11.34 -1.89
N PHE A 41 5.38 10.36 -1.90
CA PHE A 41 6.24 10.11 -0.73
C PHE A 41 7.14 11.29 -0.38
N THR A 42 7.65 12.02 -1.37
CA THR A 42 8.46 13.21 -1.11
C THR A 42 7.63 14.32 -0.47
N THR A 43 6.39 14.51 -0.94
CA THR A 43 5.47 15.49 -0.35
C THR A 43 5.07 15.17 1.09
N MET A 44 5.17 13.90 1.52
CA MET A 44 4.98 13.48 2.91
C MET A 44 6.23 13.59 3.76
N LEU A 45 7.36 13.06 3.26
CA LEU A 45 8.59 12.97 4.04
C LEU A 45 9.15 14.35 4.40
N VAL A 46 9.08 15.31 3.48
CA VAL A 46 9.69 16.64 3.71
C VAL A 46 9.02 17.37 4.89
N PRO A 47 7.68 17.51 4.97
CA PRO A 47 7.01 18.08 6.13
C PRO A 47 7.22 17.32 7.44
N GLN A 48 7.27 15.98 7.39
CA GLN A 48 7.49 15.16 8.59
C GLN A 48 8.90 15.35 9.16
N ILE A 49 9.93 15.33 8.29
CA ILE A 49 11.31 15.59 8.71
C ILE A 49 11.46 17.03 9.21
N ALA A 50 10.87 18.00 8.53
CA ALA A 50 10.87 19.40 8.96
C ALA A 50 10.26 19.59 10.35
N TYR A 51 9.15 18.89 10.63
CA TYR A 51 8.49 18.91 11.93
C TYR A 51 9.41 18.38 13.04
N ILE A 52 10.03 17.21 12.82
CA ILE A 52 10.97 16.60 13.78
C ILE A 52 12.16 17.52 14.05
N LEU A 53 12.72 18.15 13.01
CA LEU A 53 13.86 19.05 13.16
C LEU A 53 13.51 20.32 13.95
N ARG A 54 12.26 20.78 13.90
CA ARG A 54 11.80 22.00 14.60
C ARG A 54 11.34 21.74 16.03
N GLN A 55 10.74 20.58 16.28
CA GLN A 55 10.23 20.18 17.60
C GLN A 55 11.08 19.08 18.24
N ALA A 56 12.38 19.03 17.93
CA ALA A 56 13.28 17.98 18.42
C ALA A 56 13.36 17.91 19.96
N ASP A 57 13.03 19.01 20.64
CA ASP A 57 13.02 19.09 22.10
C ASP A 57 11.78 18.44 22.73
N ASP A 58 10.72 18.18 21.96
CA ASP A 58 9.49 17.52 22.41
C ASP A 58 9.48 16.04 21.98
N LEU A 59 9.92 15.19 22.90
CA LEU A 59 9.99 13.74 22.67
C LEU A 59 8.59 13.14 22.44
N ASP A 60 7.54 13.63 23.08
CA ASP A 60 6.20 13.06 22.98
C ASP A 60 5.65 13.21 21.54
N ASN A 61 5.78 14.42 20.97
CA ASN A 61 5.38 14.67 19.59
C ASN A 61 6.26 13.91 18.58
N THR A 62 7.54 13.71 18.91
CA THR A 62 8.46 12.93 18.07
C THR A 62 8.06 11.46 18.04
N PHE A 63 7.72 10.87 19.20
CA PHE A 63 7.27 9.48 19.28
C PHE A 63 5.93 9.26 18.56
N GLU A 64 5.03 10.24 18.58
CA GLU A 64 3.76 10.16 17.85
C GLU A 64 3.96 10.09 16.32
N LEU A 65 5.00 10.73 15.78
CA LEU A 65 5.28 10.78 14.35
C LEU A 65 6.10 9.59 13.83
N MET A 66 6.83 8.89 14.71
CA MET A 66 7.70 7.76 14.34
C MET A 66 7.00 6.65 13.54
N PRO A 67 5.77 6.21 13.88
CA PRO A 67 5.07 5.18 13.11
C PRO A 67 4.79 5.61 11.66
N LEU A 68 4.45 6.88 11.43
CA LEU A 68 4.21 7.39 10.08
C LEU A 68 5.51 7.51 9.29
N LEU A 69 6.58 8.01 9.91
CA LEU A 69 7.89 8.10 9.27
C LEU A 69 8.44 6.72 8.90
N THR A 70 8.37 5.76 9.81
CA THR A 70 8.80 4.39 9.54
C THR A 70 7.94 3.73 8.46
N GLY A 71 6.63 3.96 8.46
CA GLY A 71 5.72 3.48 7.41
C GLY A 71 6.08 3.99 6.02
N THR A 72 6.36 5.29 5.87
CA THR A 72 6.76 5.88 4.57
C THR A 72 8.12 5.34 4.11
N VAL A 73 9.10 5.21 5.01
CA VAL A 73 10.41 4.60 4.69
C VAL A 73 10.28 3.14 4.25
N ILE A 74 9.41 2.36 4.90
CA ILE A 74 9.12 0.97 4.51
C ILE A 74 8.55 0.93 3.09
N CYS A 75 7.58 1.78 2.76
CA CYS A 75 6.98 1.85 1.43
C CYS A 75 8.03 2.15 0.34
N ILE A 76 8.87 3.15 0.58
CA ILE A 76 9.95 3.53 -0.35
C ILE A 76 10.93 2.37 -0.54
N THR A 77 11.35 1.74 0.55
CA THR A 77 12.28 0.61 0.53
C THR A 77 11.71 -0.56 -0.28
N ARG A 78 10.42 -0.87 -0.09
CA ARG A 78 9.71 -1.92 -0.84
C ARG A 78 9.65 -1.63 -2.33
N ILE A 79 9.33 -0.38 -2.73
CA ILE A 79 9.30 0.02 -4.15
C ILE A 79 10.68 -0.09 -4.78
N ILE A 80 11.72 0.40 -4.10
CA ILE A 80 13.10 0.32 -4.58
C ILE A 80 13.52 -1.13 -4.73
N SER A 81 13.25 -1.97 -3.72
CA SER A 81 13.59 -3.39 -3.72
C SER A 81 12.97 -4.13 -4.89
N ILE A 82 11.64 -4.04 -5.06
CA ILE A 82 10.94 -4.71 -6.17
C ILE A 82 11.34 -4.14 -7.53
N THR A 83 11.60 -2.84 -7.60
CA THR A 83 12.05 -2.21 -8.85
C THR A 83 13.42 -2.71 -9.28
N ARG A 84 14.39 -2.74 -8.37
CA ARG A 84 15.74 -3.25 -8.62
C ARG A 84 15.69 -4.74 -8.99
N ASN A 85 14.87 -5.50 -8.28
CA ASN A 85 14.71 -6.94 -8.48
C ASN A 85 13.63 -7.30 -9.51
N SER A 86 13.18 -6.36 -10.34
CA SER A 86 12.04 -6.60 -11.24
C SER A 86 12.29 -7.68 -12.30
N GLY A 87 13.55 -7.89 -12.69
CA GLY A 87 13.94 -9.02 -13.55
C GLY A 87 13.74 -10.35 -12.85
N MET A 88 14.20 -10.47 -11.59
CA MET A 88 13.99 -11.67 -10.77
C MET A 88 12.51 -11.94 -10.52
N LEU A 89 11.74 -10.90 -10.16
CA LEU A 89 10.29 -11.02 -10.00
C LEU A 89 9.61 -11.53 -11.28
N LYS A 90 10.05 -11.07 -12.45
CA LYS A 90 9.51 -11.54 -13.73
C LYS A 90 9.77 -13.03 -13.93
N VAL A 91 10.99 -13.50 -13.64
CA VAL A 91 11.36 -14.92 -13.73
C VAL A 91 10.53 -15.77 -12.76
N LEU A 92 10.37 -15.32 -11.50
CA LEU A 92 9.55 -16.02 -10.51
C LEU A 92 8.10 -16.19 -10.99
N LEU A 93 7.50 -15.11 -11.50
CA LEU A 93 6.13 -15.17 -12.02
C LEU A 93 6.04 -16.10 -13.25
N GLN A 94 7.01 -16.06 -14.16
CA GLN A 94 7.06 -16.96 -15.30
C GLN A 94 7.12 -18.43 -14.87
N HIS A 95 7.97 -18.77 -13.90
CA HIS A 95 8.02 -20.14 -13.36
C HIS A 95 6.67 -20.58 -12.79
N MET A 96 5.97 -19.72 -12.04
CA MET A 96 4.64 -20.06 -11.52
C MET A 96 3.62 -20.33 -12.63
N GLN A 97 3.70 -19.56 -13.72
CA GLN A 97 2.85 -19.77 -14.89
C GLN A 97 3.19 -21.08 -15.61
N ASP A 98 4.48 -21.39 -15.74
CA ASP A 98 4.94 -22.63 -16.34
C ASP A 98 4.53 -23.84 -15.49
N ASP A 99 4.71 -23.77 -14.16
CA ASP A 99 4.23 -24.79 -13.21
C ASP A 99 2.74 -25.04 -13.39
N TRP A 100 1.94 -23.97 -13.47
CA TRP A 100 0.49 -24.07 -13.67
C TRP A 100 0.11 -24.71 -15.01
N ASN A 101 0.87 -24.45 -16.08
CA ASN A 101 0.59 -25.00 -17.40
C ASN A 101 1.06 -26.46 -17.56
N ASN A 102 2.02 -26.89 -16.74
CA ASN A 102 2.65 -28.21 -16.83
C ASN A 102 2.07 -29.24 -15.85
N LEU A 103 0.98 -28.92 -15.14
CA LEU A 103 0.26 -29.88 -14.31
C LEU A 103 -0.26 -31.05 -15.15
N LEU A 104 0.03 -32.28 -14.73
CA LEU A 104 -0.24 -33.50 -15.49
C LEU A 104 -1.50 -34.22 -15.03
N SER A 105 -1.82 -34.11 -13.72
CA SER A 105 -2.97 -34.81 -13.14
C SER A 105 -4.04 -33.86 -12.58
N ASP A 106 -5.27 -34.36 -12.53
CA ASP A 106 -6.39 -33.65 -11.89
C ASP A 106 -6.15 -33.46 -10.39
N GLU A 107 -5.43 -34.38 -9.74
CA GLU A 107 -5.07 -34.31 -8.33
C GLU A 107 -4.07 -33.16 -8.08
N GLU A 108 -2.99 -33.08 -8.86
CA GLU A 108 -2.03 -31.97 -8.83
C GLU A 108 -2.72 -30.61 -9.02
N THR A 109 -3.66 -30.57 -9.98
CA THR A 109 -4.44 -29.36 -10.26
C THR A 109 -5.32 -28.96 -9.07
N GLN A 110 -5.97 -29.93 -8.42
CA GLN A 110 -6.80 -29.67 -7.23
C GLN A 110 -5.96 -29.16 -6.06
N ILE A 111 -4.77 -29.73 -5.83
CA ILE A 111 -3.84 -29.29 -4.80
C ILE A 111 -3.41 -27.85 -5.05
N LEU A 112 -2.89 -27.53 -6.24
CA LEU A 112 -2.43 -26.17 -6.52
C LEU A 112 -3.57 -25.14 -6.49
N MET A 113 -4.77 -25.51 -6.97
CA MET A 113 -5.98 -24.68 -6.85
C MET A 113 -6.37 -24.40 -5.39
N PHE A 114 -6.20 -25.37 -4.49
CA PHE A 114 -6.46 -25.19 -3.07
C PHE A 114 -5.55 -24.12 -2.45
N TYR A 115 -4.24 -24.19 -2.71
CA TYR A 115 -3.28 -23.18 -2.22
C TYR A 115 -3.51 -21.80 -2.88
N ALA A 116 -3.81 -21.76 -4.18
CA ALA A 116 -4.14 -20.52 -4.88
C ALA A 116 -5.42 -19.86 -4.31
N GLU A 117 -6.43 -20.66 -3.98
CA GLU A 117 -7.67 -20.18 -3.33
C GLU A 117 -7.42 -19.71 -1.90
N LYS A 118 -6.61 -20.43 -1.13
CA LYS A 118 -6.17 -20.03 0.21
C LYS A 118 -5.42 -18.70 0.17
N SER A 119 -4.46 -18.53 -0.74
CA SER A 119 -3.73 -17.28 -0.94
C SER A 119 -4.66 -16.13 -1.31
N ARG A 120 -5.68 -16.36 -2.15
CA ARG A 120 -6.68 -15.33 -2.45
C ARG A 120 -7.47 -14.91 -1.22
N LYS A 121 -7.94 -15.86 -0.40
CA LYS A 121 -8.68 -15.56 0.83
C LYS A 121 -7.83 -14.73 1.80
N LEU A 122 -6.55 -15.10 1.98
CA LEU A 122 -5.59 -14.33 2.78
C LEU A 122 -5.39 -12.92 2.22
N THR A 123 -5.18 -12.79 0.91
CA THR A 123 -5.04 -11.50 0.21
C THR A 123 -6.26 -10.61 0.44
N LEU A 124 -7.47 -11.16 0.32
CA LEU A 124 -8.72 -10.41 0.49
C LEU A 124 -8.93 -9.99 1.94
N ALA A 125 -8.75 -10.91 2.89
CA ALA A 125 -8.86 -10.61 4.32
C ALA A 125 -7.85 -9.52 4.73
N TYR A 126 -6.58 -9.67 4.34
CA TYR A 126 -5.53 -8.70 4.61
C TYR A 126 -5.85 -7.32 4.00
N SER A 127 -6.27 -7.28 2.73
CA SER A 127 -6.63 -6.03 2.05
C SER A 127 -7.80 -5.32 2.75
N ILE A 128 -8.84 -6.05 3.16
CA ILE A 128 -9.99 -5.48 3.88
C ILE A 128 -9.55 -4.93 5.24
N CYS A 129 -8.72 -5.66 5.99
CA CYS A 129 -8.23 -5.21 7.28
C CYS A 129 -7.41 -3.91 7.18
N ILE A 130 -6.45 -3.85 6.25
CA ILE A 130 -5.60 -2.66 6.08
C ILE A 130 -6.42 -1.47 5.57
N CYS A 131 -7.28 -1.66 4.56
CA CYS A 131 -8.15 -0.60 4.07
C CYS A 131 -9.11 -0.10 5.16
N GLY A 132 -9.68 -0.99 5.97
CA GLY A 132 -10.55 -0.64 7.09
C GLY A 132 -9.83 0.18 8.16
N PHE A 133 -8.62 -0.23 8.55
CA PHE A 133 -7.80 0.52 9.51
C PHE A 133 -7.51 1.94 9.04
N ILE A 134 -7.13 2.10 7.77
CA ILE A 134 -6.79 3.40 7.19
C ILE A 134 -8.02 4.26 6.97
N PHE A 135 -9.17 3.67 6.62
CA PHE A 135 -10.43 4.40 6.58
C PHE A 135 -10.82 4.97 7.95
N CYS A 136 -10.70 4.17 9.01
CA CYS A 136 -10.92 4.63 10.38
C CYS A 136 -9.97 5.78 10.75
N PHE A 137 -8.66 5.63 10.49
CA PHE A 137 -7.67 6.67 10.75
C PHE A 137 -7.94 7.96 9.96
N ALA A 138 -8.25 7.83 8.66
CA ALA A 138 -8.56 8.96 7.79
C ALA A 138 -9.85 9.68 8.17
N SER A 139 -10.77 9.05 8.91
CA SER A 139 -12.01 9.68 9.38
C SER A 139 -11.84 10.59 10.60
N LEU A 140 -10.74 10.44 11.37
CA LEU A 140 -10.49 11.21 12.59
C LEU A 140 -10.54 12.75 12.38
N PRO A 141 -9.94 13.33 11.33
CA PRO A 141 -9.95 14.78 11.09
C PRO A 141 -11.33 15.33 10.71
N LEU A 142 -12.27 14.46 10.33
CA LEU A 142 -13.63 14.85 9.95
C LEU A 142 -14.56 14.95 11.17
N ALA A 143 -14.18 14.40 12.32
CA ALA A 143 -15.00 14.43 13.53
C ALA A 143 -15.34 15.85 13.98
N GLY A 144 -14.36 16.77 13.97
CA GLY A 144 -14.56 18.18 14.31
C GLY A 144 -15.57 18.88 13.39
N PRO A 145 -15.34 18.91 12.06
CA PRO A 145 -16.28 19.47 11.10
C PRO A 145 -17.70 18.89 11.15
N ILE A 146 -17.84 17.57 11.39
CA ILE A 146 -19.15 16.93 11.55
C ILE A 146 -19.85 17.42 12.82
N LEU A 147 -19.11 17.51 13.93
CA LEU A 147 -19.65 18.00 15.19
C LEU A 147 -20.04 19.48 15.12
N ASP A 148 -19.34 20.31 14.36
CA ASP A 148 -19.73 21.71 14.15
C ASP A 148 -21.07 21.85 13.40
N ILE A 149 -21.47 20.85 12.61
CA ILE A 149 -22.77 20.81 11.93
C ILE A 149 -23.87 20.30 12.89
N ILE A 150 -23.58 19.24 13.66
CA ILE A 150 -24.58 18.57 14.53
C ILE A 150 -24.80 19.33 15.84
N SER A 151 -23.73 19.89 16.43
CA SER A 151 -23.72 20.57 17.72
C SER A 151 -22.74 21.75 17.66
N PRO A 152 -23.17 22.88 17.05
CA PRO A 152 -22.32 24.03 16.84
C PRO A 152 -21.92 24.67 18.17
N LEU A 153 -20.64 25.00 18.29
CA LEU A 153 -20.10 25.82 19.37
C LEU A 153 -20.04 27.29 18.92
N ASN A 154 -19.98 28.22 19.88
CA ASN A 154 -19.84 29.65 19.59
C ASN A 154 -18.49 29.98 18.92
N GLU A 155 -17.50 29.10 19.08
CA GLU A 155 -16.20 29.15 18.40
C GLU A 155 -16.01 27.91 17.53
N THR A 156 -15.33 28.07 16.39
CA THR A 156 -15.02 26.94 15.49
C THR A 156 -13.97 26.04 16.13
N ARG A 157 -14.18 24.72 16.09
CA ARG A 157 -13.21 23.75 16.64
C ARG A 157 -11.88 23.83 15.88
N PRO A 158 -10.73 23.68 16.56
CA PRO A 158 -9.44 23.71 15.89
C PRO A 158 -9.32 22.54 14.91
N ARG A 159 -8.97 22.87 13.65
CA ARG A 159 -8.79 21.88 12.58
C ARG A 159 -7.37 21.32 12.64
N LYS A 160 -7.26 20.07 13.09
CA LYS A 160 -5.99 19.35 13.14
C LYS A 160 -5.92 18.32 12.02
N LEU A 161 -4.81 18.30 11.29
CA LEU A 161 -4.53 17.24 10.34
C LEU A 161 -4.29 15.91 11.09
N PRO A 162 -4.56 14.75 10.44
CA PRO A 162 -4.39 13.42 11.05
C PRO A 162 -2.93 13.09 11.39
N GLN A 163 -1.99 13.87 10.86
CA GLN A 163 -0.57 13.74 11.15
C GLN A 163 0.00 15.10 11.56
N LEU A 164 0.92 15.07 12.52
CA LEU A 164 1.75 16.20 12.88
C LEU A 164 2.79 16.41 11.77
N ALA A 165 2.66 17.51 11.02
CA ALA A 165 3.56 17.82 9.92
C ALA A 165 3.67 19.33 9.73
N ASP A 166 4.90 19.80 9.52
CA ASP A 166 5.18 21.22 9.30
C ASP A 166 5.20 21.49 7.80
N PHE A 167 4.07 21.94 7.26
CA PHE A 167 3.97 22.39 5.88
C PHE A 167 4.59 23.79 5.74
N ILE A 168 5.92 23.85 5.62
CA ILE A 168 6.69 25.11 5.53
C ILE A 168 6.17 26.05 4.42
N VAL A 169 5.62 25.50 3.34
CA VAL A 169 5.22 26.25 2.12
C VAL A 169 3.74 26.63 2.10
N LEU A 170 2.87 25.88 2.80
CA LEU A 170 1.42 26.04 2.75
C LEU A 170 0.89 26.25 4.16
N ASP A 171 0.28 27.43 4.38
CA ASP A 171 -0.41 27.71 5.62
C ASP A 171 -1.54 26.69 5.85
N GLN A 172 -1.40 25.91 6.93
CA GLN A 172 -2.28 24.80 7.27
C GLN A 172 -3.72 25.26 7.48
N GLU A 173 -3.92 26.42 8.10
CA GLU A 173 -5.26 26.92 8.40
C GLU A 173 -5.98 27.36 7.13
N LYS A 174 -5.24 28.03 6.23
CA LYS A 174 -5.77 28.53 4.96
C LYS A 174 -6.04 27.43 3.93
N HIS A 175 -5.19 26.40 3.90
CA HIS A 175 -5.23 25.33 2.88
C HIS A 175 -5.62 23.95 3.43
N TYR A 176 -6.28 23.91 4.59
CA TYR A 176 -6.62 22.69 5.32
C TYR A 176 -7.21 21.57 4.44
N TYR A 177 -8.29 21.84 3.70
CA TYR A 177 -8.95 20.81 2.88
C TYR A 177 -8.10 20.33 1.70
N THR A 178 -7.27 21.22 1.13
CA THR A 178 -6.34 20.85 0.06
C THR A 178 -5.24 19.93 0.60
N LEU A 179 -4.66 20.27 1.76
CA LEU A 179 -3.68 19.42 2.41
C LEU A 179 -4.28 18.08 2.78
N LEU A 180 -5.48 18.06 3.37
CA LEU A 180 -6.20 16.84 3.73
C LEU A 180 -6.42 15.91 2.53
N LEU A 181 -6.79 16.47 1.37
CA LEU A 181 -6.93 15.70 0.12
C LEU A 181 -5.58 15.07 -0.30
N ILE A 182 -4.49 15.83 -0.26
CA ILE A 182 -3.14 15.32 -0.56
C ILE A 182 -2.78 14.18 0.39
N LEU A 183 -3.10 14.31 1.69
CA LEU A 183 -2.84 13.25 2.67
C LEU A 183 -3.61 11.96 2.34
N TYR A 184 -4.88 12.08 1.96
CA TYR A 184 -5.69 10.92 1.60
C TYR A 184 -5.19 10.21 0.34
N LEU A 185 -4.74 10.97 -0.66
CA LEU A 185 -4.14 10.39 -1.86
C LEU A 185 -2.87 9.62 -1.52
N ASP A 186 -2.05 10.14 -0.60
CA ASP A 186 -0.85 9.44 -0.16
C ASP A 186 -1.15 8.20 0.68
N TYR A 187 -2.14 8.25 1.58
CA TYR A 187 -2.58 7.07 2.32
C TYR A 187 -3.04 5.95 1.39
N ILE A 188 -3.81 6.29 0.34
CA ILE A 188 -4.21 5.33 -0.70
C ILE A 188 -2.98 4.74 -1.39
N LEU A 189 -2.00 5.56 -1.73
CA LEU A 189 -0.76 5.12 -2.35
C LEU A 189 0.04 4.18 -1.42
N CYS A 190 0.31 4.59 -0.19
CA CYS A 190 1.01 3.81 0.84
C CYS A 190 0.35 2.44 1.03
N VAL A 191 -0.96 2.41 1.28
CA VAL A 191 -1.73 1.19 1.48
C VAL A 191 -1.66 0.28 0.28
N SER A 192 -1.79 0.84 -0.92
CA SER A 192 -1.72 0.06 -2.16
C SER A 192 -0.35 -0.62 -2.33
N VAL A 193 0.74 0.06 -1.95
CA VAL A 193 2.10 -0.50 -1.96
C VAL A 193 2.24 -1.61 -0.94
N VAL A 194 1.79 -1.38 0.30
CA VAL A 194 1.84 -2.39 1.37
C VAL A 194 1.07 -3.64 0.96
N ILE A 195 -0.18 -3.49 0.53
CA ILE A 195 -1.01 -4.60 0.05
C ILE A 195 -0.32 -5.29 -1.13
N ALA A 196 0.06 -4.57 -2.19
CA ALA A 196 0.67 -5.16 -3.38
C ALA A 196 1.89 -6.04 -3.07
N THR A 197 2.72 -5.58 -2.14
CA THR A 197 3.99 -6.24 -1.79
C THR A 197 3.75 -7.44 -0.87
N ASP A 198 2.99 -7.26 0.22
CA ASP A 198 2.77 -8.33 1.20
C ASP A 198 1.97 -9.48 0.59
N THR A 199 0.93 -9.17 -0.19
CA THR A 199 0.11 -10.22 -0.79
C THR A 199 0.82 -10.93 -1.95
N LEU A 200 1.76 -10.27 -2.63
CA LEU A 200 2.67 -10.92 -3.57
C LEU A 200 3.55 -11.95 -2.84
N TYR A 201 4.13 -11.60 -1.68
CA TYR A 201 4.92 -12.55 -0.89
C TYR A 201 4.07 -13.73 -0.41
N VAL A 202 2.86 -13.48 0.09
CA VAL A 202 1.91 -14.54 0.48
C VAL A 202 1.61 -15.45 -0.70
N PHE A 203 1.42 -14.90 -1.90
CA PHE A 203 1.15 -15.70 -3.10
C PHE A 203 2.33 -16.57 -3.51
N LEU A 204 3.55 -16.04 -3.46
CA LEU A 204 4.77 -16.80 -3.74
C LEU A 204 4.96 -17.96 -2.74
N VAL A 205 4.76 -17.70 -1.44
CA VAL A 205 4.90 -18.70 -0.39
C VAL A 205 3.86 -19.81 -0.54
N GLU A 206 2.58 -19.46 -0.72
CA GLU A 206 1.52 -20.46 -0.87
C GLU A 206 1.69 -21.28 -2.16
N HIS A 207 2.22 -20.69 -3.25
CA HIS A 207 2.59 -21.46 -4.45
C HIS A 207 3.70 -22.46 -4.17
N ILE A 208 4.77 -22.05 -3.50
CA ILE A 208 5.86 -22.97 -3.11
C ILE A 208 5.33 -24.11 -2.24
N CYS A 209 4.46 -23.82 -1.27
CA CYS A 209 3.82 -24.84 -0.46
C CYS A 209 2.99 -25.82 -1.30
N GLY A 210 2.20 -25.31 -2.25
CA GLY A 210 1.41 -26.16 -3.15
C GLY A 210 2.27 -27.04 -4.06
N MET A 211 3.37 -26.49 -4.60
CA MET A 211 4.32 -27.27 -5.38
C MET A 211 5.03 -28.34 -4.54
N TYR A 212 5.32 -28.06 -3.28
CA TYR A 212 5.88 -29.05 -2.37
C TYR A 212 4.87 -30.18 -2.09
N ASP A 213 3.60 -29.86 -1.85
CA ASP A 213 2.54 -30.83 -1.59
C ASP A 213 2.22 -31.71 -2.81
N ILE A 214 2.48 -31.23 -4.02
CA ILE A 214 2.41 -32.03 -5.25
C ILE A 214 3.54 -33.08 -5.33
N LEU A 215 4.73 -32.76 -4.81
CA LEU A 215 5.92 -33.59 -4.97
C LEU A 215 6.02 -34.74 -3.93
N TRP A 216 5.23 -34.69 -2.85
CA TRP A 216 5.28 -35.64 -1.73
C TRP A 216 4.00 -36.45 -1.61
#